data_AF-A0A1G0K9Z7-F1
#
_entry.id   AF-A0A1G0K9Z7-F1
#
_cell.length_a   1.000
_cell.length_b   1.000
_cell.length_c   1.000
_cell.angle_alpha   90.00
_cell.angle_beta   90.00
_cell.angle_gamma   90.00
#
_symmetry.space_group_name_H-M   'P 1'
#
loop_
_entity.id
_entity.type
_entity.pdbx_description
1 polymer ?
#
loop_
_entity_poly.entity_id
_entity_poly.type
_entity_poly.pdbx_seq_one_letter_code
_entity_poly.pdbx_strand_id
1 'polypeptide(L)'
;MKKKCPQIRILVVVVLSFVTGCKEVDVTDPKVAAAISEVNAEFRSGYQRVLAEAGTRHFNVEPALAMKAMRQVVERMGFSVLTSEGDYYLSVTAPAPVPLDSTEWEEVRRVHEPKMKDIAASHLGVKGRLAKLEPDGLNILGIMTFVENAGGVDISITMRLQETKPQPPESILPRREYPPPTAVKIGYEKIWKAFAELALPLSKVAAAP
;
A
#
# COMPACT_ATOMS: atom_id res chain seq x y z
N MET A 1 -55.56 -54.75 -24.92
CA MET A 1 -54.29 -54.42 -24.24
C MET A 1 -53.30 -53.87 -25.27
N LYS A 2 -53.14 -52.54 -25.37
CA LYS A 2 -52.19 -51.89 -26.31
C LYS A 2 -50.95 -51.43 -25.54
N LYS A 3 -49.79 -51.95 -25.92
CA LYS A 3 -48.48 -51.64 -25.33
C LYS A 3 -48.07 -50.19 -25.68
N LYS A 4 -47.55 -49.48 -24.67
CA LYS A 4 -47.05 -48.09 -24.75
C LYS A 4 -45.78 -48.01 -25.61
N CYS A 5 -45.57 -46.88 -26.29
CA CYS A 5 -44.27 -46.44 -26.78
C CYS A 5 -43.93 -45.12 -26.05
N PRO A 6 -42.87 -45.05 -25.21
CA PRO A 6 -42.52 -43.82 -24.51
C PRO A 6 -41.72 -42.90 -25.44
N GLN A 7 -42.14 -41.64 -25.52
CA GLN A 7 -41.37 -40.57 -26.14
C GLN A 7 -40.05 -40.37 -25.38
N ILE A 8 -38.93 -40.70 -26.03
CA ILE A 8 -37.59 -40.34 -25.57
C ILE A 8 -37.40 -38.85 -25.86
N ARG A 9 -37.52 -38.01 -24.82
CA ARG A 9 -37.08 -36.62 -24.88
C ARG A 9 -35.56 -36.59 -24.75
N ILE A 10 -34.87 -36.41 -25.87
CA ILE A 10 -33.43 -36.17 -25.88
C ILE A 10 -33.20 -34.77 -25.32
N LEU A 11 -32.80 -34.71 -24.05
CA LEU A 11 -32.31 -33.49 -23.40
C LEU A 11 -30.89 -33.25 -23.94
N VAL A 12 -30.76 -32.36 -24.93
CA VAL A 12 -29.45 -31.90 -25.39
C VAL A 12 -28.88 -30.97 -24.32
N VAL A 13 -28.09 -31.53 -23.40
CA VAL A 13 -27.27 -30.74 -22.49
C VAL A 13 -26.10 -30.19 -23.31
N VAL A 14 -26.24 -28.96 -23.80
CA VAL A 14 -25.12 -28.21 -24.37
C VAL A 14 -24.18 -27.85 -23.22
N VAL A 15 -23.23 -28.74 -22.94
CA VAL A 15 -22.05 -28.43 -22.12
C VAL A 15 -21.20 -27.46 -22.93
N LEU A 16 -21.48 -26.15 -22.79
CA LEU A 16 -20.59 -25.10 -23.26
C LEU A 16 -19.33 -25.15 -22.39
N SER A 17 -18.38 -25.97 -22.85
CA SER A 17 -16.99 -25.96 -22.41
C SER A 17 -16.36 -24.63 -22.82
N PHE A 18 -16.68 -23.56 -22.09
CA PHE A 18 -15.85 -22.37 -22.05
C PHE A 18 -14.54 -22.74 -21.36
N VAL A 19 -13.66 -23.37 -22.13
CA VAL A 19 -12.22 -23.41 -21.82
C VAL A 19 -11.69 -22.00 -22.10
N THR A 20 -12.19 -21.03 -21.35
CA THR A 20 -11.54 -19.72 -21.25
C THR A 20 -10.28 -19.98 -20.47
N GLY A 21 -9.19 -20.32 -21.18
CA GLY A 21 -7.87 -20.26 -20.61
C GLY A 21 -7.73 -18.87 -19.98
N CYS A 22 -7.61 -18.82 -18.66
CA CYS A 22 -7.18 -17.64 -17.93
C CYS A 22 -5.78 -17.31 -18.45
N LYS A 23 -5.69 -16.65 -19.60
CA LYS A 23 -4.43 -16.10 -20.09
C LYS A 23 -4.03 -15.07 -19.05
N GLU A 24 -2.92 -15.35 -18.38
CA GLU A 24 -2.23 -14.41 -17.51
C GLU A 24 -2.15 -13.07 -18.24
N VAL A 25 -2.40 -11.98 -17.51
CA VAL A 25 -2.34 -10.65 -18.11
C VAL A 25 -0.93 -10.41 -18.60
N ASP A 26 -0.80 -10.20 -19.92
CA ASP A 26 0.47 -9.86 -20.53
C ASP A 26 0.85 -8.44 -20.13
N VAL A 27 1.77 -8.33 -19.17
CA VAL A 27 2.30 -7.04 -18.69
C VAL A 27 3.10 -6.29 -19.77
N THR A 28 3.45 -6.95 -20.87
CA THR A 28 4.08 -6.32 -22.04
C THR A 28 3.07 -5.71 -23.01
N ASP A 29 1.76 -5.91 -22.80
CA ASP A 29 0.71 -5.23 -23.55
C ASP A 29 0.81 -3.70 -23.32
N PRO A 30 1.00 -2.89 -24.39
CA PRO A 30 1.09 -1.44 -24.26
C PRO A 30 -0.10 -0.79 -23.54
N LYS A 31 -1.29 -1.38 -23.62
CA LYS A 31 -2.49 -0.87 -22.92
C LYS A 31 -2.43 -1.14 -21.42
N VAL A 32 -1.91 -2.30 -21.03
CA VAL A 32 -1.69 -2.65 -19.63
C VAL A 32 -0.62 -1.72 -19.06
N ALA A 33 0.51 -1.56 -19.76
CA ALA A 33 1.58 -0.61 -19.42
C ALA A 33 1.05 0.83 -19.23
N ALA A 34 0.21 1.31 -20.16
CA ALA A 34 -0.39 2.64 -20.08
C ALA A 34 -1.31 2.80 -18.86
N ALA A 35 -2.17 1.80 -18.58
CA ALA A 35 -3.05 1.80 -17.42
C ALA A 35 -2.27 1.90 -16.10
N ILE A 36 -1.18 1.13 -15.97
CA ILE A 36 -0.32 1.15 -14.78
C ILE A 36 0.36 2.49 -14.62
N SER A 37 0.92 3.02 -15.71
CA SER A 37 1.61 4.31 -15.71
C SER A 37 0.67 5.42 -15.22
N GLU A 38 -0.56 5.43 -15.70
CA GLU A 38 -1.56 6.43 -15.30
C GLU A 38 -2.03 6.25 -13.84
N VAL A 39 -2.27 5.00 -13.39
CA VAL A 39 -2.57 4.73 -11.97
C VAL A 39 -1.41 5.16 -11.07
N ASN A 40 -0.17 4.85 -11.44
CA ASN A 40 1.02 5.25 -10.69
C ASN A 40 1.18 6.78 -10.68
N ALA A 41 0.92 7.46 -11.80
CA ALA A 41 0.98 8.92 -11.88
C ALA A 41 -0.05 9.58 -10.94
N GLU A 42 -1.29 9.09 -10.95
CA GLU A 42 -2.35 9.55 -10.05
C GLU A 42 -1.96 9.35 -8.58
N PHE A 43 -1.50 8.15 -8.23
CA PHE A 43 -1.15 7.81 -6.85
C PHE A 43 0.09 8.58 -6.39
N ARG A 44 1.08 8.74 -7.26
CA ARG A 44 2.27 9.56 -7.01
C ARG A 44 1.90 11.01 -6.72
N SER A 45 1.00 11.60 -7.51
CA SER A 45 0.54 12.98 -7.29
C SER A 45 -0.14 13.14 -5.93
N GLY A 46 -1.03 12.21 -5.56
CA GLY A 46 -1.63 12.20 -4.23
C GLY A 46 -0.63 11.97 -3.10
N TYR A 47 0.30 11.02 -3.28
CA TYR A 47 1.38 10.75 -2.33
C TYR A 47 2.24 11.99 -2.09
N GLN A 48 2.62 12.72 -3.14
CA GLN A 48 3.46 13.92 -3.02
C GLN A 48 2.76 15.03 -2.24
N ARG A 49 1.44 15.19 -2.40
CA ARG A 49 0.65 16.13 -1.59
C ARG A 49 0.66 15.73 -0.11
N VAL A 50 0.39 14.47 0.20
CA VAL A 50 0.42 13.96 1.58
C VAL A 50 1.82 14.09 2.19
N LEU A 51 2.88 13.84 1.41
CA LEU A 51 4.26 14.03 1.85
C LEU A 51 4.57 15.49 2.19
N ALA A 52 4.12 16.44 1.36
CA ALA A 52 4.32 17.86 1.62
C ALA A 52 3.56 18.35 2.87
N GLU A 53 2.38 17.79 3.14
CA GLU A 53 1.53 18.19 4.27
C GLU A 53 1.92 17.51 5.60
N ALA A 54 2.29 16.23 5.55
CA ALA A 54 2.43 15.39 6.75
C ALA A 54 3.71 14.55 6.78
N GLY A 55 4.56 14.62 5.75
CA GLY A 55 5.77 13.82 5.64
C GLY A 55 6.90 14.26 6.56
N THR A 56 6.90 15.51 7.02
CA THR A 56 7.96 16.09 7.86
C THR A 56 7.39 16.76 9.09
N ARG A 57 8.01 16.55 10.26
CA ARG A 57 7.68 17.24 11.50
C ARG A 57 8.93 17.58 12.30
N HIS A 58 8.90 18.76 12.92
CA HIS A 58 9.91 19.20 13.87
C HIS A 58 9.57 18.73 15.29
N PHE A 59 10.56 18.27 16.04
CA PHE A 59 10.45 17.95 17.46
C PHE A 59 11.62 18.54 18.25
N ASN A 60 11.32 19.17 19.38
CA ASN A 60 12.33 19.65 20.32
C ASN A 60 12.86 18.50 21.20
N VAL A 61 13.63 17.60 20.59
CA VAL A 61 14.29 16.45 21.21
C VAL A 61 15.66 16.22 20.55
N GLU A 62 16.59 15.60 21.27
CA GLU A 62 17.89 15.24 20.71
C GLU A 62 17.74 14.20 19.57
N PRO A 63 18.52 14.31 18.47
CA PRO A 63 18.45 13.37 17.33
C PRO A 63 18.59 11.90 17.74
N ALA A 64 19.54 11.56 18.62
CA ALA A 64 19.74 10.18 19.09
C ALA A 64 18.50 9.63 19.81
N LEU A 65 17.85 10.47 20.64
CA LEU A 65 16.61 10.11 21.32
C LEU A 65 15.45 9.95 20.34
N ALA A 66 15.33 10.86 19.36
CA ALA A 66 14.33 10.76 18.31
C ALA A 66 14.48 9.48 17.49
N MET A 67 15.70 9.13 17.07
CA MET A 67 15.91 7.91 16.31
C MET A 67 15.53 6.68 17.13
N LYS A 68 15.95 6.61 18.40
CA LYS A 68 15.59 5.52 19.31
C LYS A 68 14.07 5.39 19.49
N ALA A 69 13.38 6.50 19.71
CA ALA A 69 11.93 6.52 19.85
C ALA A 69 11.23 6.11 18.55
N MET A 70 11.68 6.62 17.40
CA MET A 70 11.08 6.29 16.10
C MET A 70 11.26 4.81 15.77
N ARG A 71 12.46 4.24 15.99
CA ARG A 71 12.72 2.80 15.87
C ARG A 71 11.71 2.00 16.70
N GLN A 72 11.52 2.36 17.96
CA GLN A 72 10.59 1.64 18.83
C GLN A 72 9.13 1.77 18.36
N VAL A 73 8.72 2.94 17.84
CA VAL A 73 7.39 3.15 17.28
C VAL A 73 7.13 2.24 16.09
N VAL A 74 8.05 2.23 15.13
CA VAL A 74 7.85 1.50 13.86
C VAL A 74 7.93 0.00 14.07
N GLU A 75 8.81 -0.48 14.96
CA GLU A 75 8.86 -1.89 15.39
C GLU A 75 7.55 -2.33 16.06
N ARG A 76 6.99 -1.52 16.97
CA ARG A 76 5.68 -1.79 17.59
C ARG A 76 4.53 -1.80 16.57
N MET A 77 4.68 -1.06 15.49
CA MET A 77 3.73 -1.03 14.38
C MET A 77 3.91 -2.18 13.39
N GLY A 78 4.84 -3.11 13.62
CA GLY A 78 5.04 -4.28 12.77
C GLY A 78 6.04 -4.07 11.63
N PHE A 79 6.82 -2.99 11.66
CA PHE A 79 7.95 -2.81 10.75
C PHE A 79 9.21 -3.51 11.27
N SER A 80 9.96 -4.12 10.37
CA SER A 80 11.32 -4.60 10.61
C SER A 80 12.31 -3.52 10.18
N VAL A 81 13.33 -3.27 11.00
CA VAL A 81 14.44 -2.38 10.62
C VAL A 81 15.40 -3.11 9.69
N LEU A 82 15.63 -2.53 8.51
CA LEU A 82 16.59 -3.04 7.53
C LEU A 82 17.99 -2.50 7.78
N THR A 83 18.10 -1.18 8.00
CA THR A 83 19.38 -0.49 8.14
C THR A 83 19.19 0.76 9.01
N SER A 84 20.23 1.12 9.75
CA SER A 84 20.30 2.34 10.55
C SER A 84 21.72 2.86 10.45
N GLU A 85 21.87 4.14 10.09
CA GLU A 85 23.18 4.76 9.94
C GLU A 85 23.26 5.98 10.86
N GLY A 86 24.12 5.87 11.88
CA GLY A 86 24.22 6.89 12.93
C GLY A 86 22.87 7.22 13.55
N ASP A 87 22.66 8.49 13.88
CA ASP A 87 21.41 9.05 14.40
C ASP A 87 20.58 9.81 13.36
N TYR A 88 20.89 9.65 12.05
CA TYR A 88 20.32 10.46 10.97
C TYR A 88 19.48 9.68 9.96
N TYR A 89 19.55 8.34 9.94
CA TYR A 89 18.90 7.53 8.93
C TYR A 89 18.39 6.19 9.46
N LEU A 90 17.14 5.87 9.14
CA LEU A 90 16.48 4.61 9.46
C LEU A 90 15.68 4.09 8.25
N SER A 91 16.00 2.89 7.79
CA SER A 91 15.28 2.18 6.72
C SER A 91 14.51 1.01 7.32
N VAL A 92 13.23 0.90 6.96
CA VAL A 92 12.29 -0.08 7.52
C VAL A 92 11.46 -0.76 6.44
N THR A 93 10.98 -1.97 6.73
CA THR A 93 10.08 -2.70 5.85
C THR A 93 8.93 -3.37 6.62
N ALA A 94 7.74 -3.44 6.03
CA ALA A 94 6.62 -4.20 6.58
C ALA A 94 5.77 -4.78 5.44
N PRO A 95 5.09 -5.93 5.63
CA PRO A 95 4.10 -6.39 4.66
C PRO A 95 2.92 -5.42 4.60
N ALA A 96 2.50 -5.01 3.41
CA ALA A 96 1.27 -4.23 3.28
C ALA A 96 0.05 -5.08 3.72
N PRO A 97 -0.97 -4.48 4.38
CA PRO A 97 -1.20 -3.04 4.54
C PRO A 97 -0.67 -2.43 5.85
N VAL A 98 0.22 -3.09 6.60
CA VAL A 98 0.76 -2.58 7.87
C VAL A 98 1.30 -1.14 7.71
N PRO A 99 0.97 -0.18 8.59
CA PRO A 99 0.37 -0.34 9.92
C PRO A 99 -1.15 -0.25 9.95
N LEU A 100 -1.84 -0.36 8.80
CA LEU A 100 -3.29 -0.27 8.75
C LEU A 100 -3.94 -1.55 9.27
N ASP A 101 -5.05 -1.40 9.97
CA ASP A 101 -5.97 -2.50 10.25
C ASP A 101 -6.94 -2.75 9.08
N SER A 102 -7.78 -3.79 9.20
CA SER A 102 -8.72 -4.16 8.15
C SER A 102 -9.80 -3.11 7.87
N THR A 103 -10.21 -2.34 8.88
CA THR A 103 -11.23 -1.30 8.75
C THR A 103 -10.65 -0.09 8.02
N GLU A 104 -9.45 0.33 8.42
CA GLU A 104 -8.69 1.39 7.75
C GLU A 104 -8.37 1.02 6.30
N TRP A 105 -8.01 -0.24 6.03
CA TRP A 105 -7.76 -0.70 4.66
C TRP A 105 -9.03 -0.68 3.78
N GLU A 106 -10.17 -1.08 4.33
CA GLU A 106 -11.44 -1.04 3.58
C GLU A 106 -11.85 0.41 3.26
N GLU A 107 -11.55 1.37 4.14
CA GLU A 107 -11.71 2.79 3.84
C GLU A 107 -10.83 3.21 2.66
N VAL A 108 -9.57 2.80 2.64
CA VAL A 108 -8.65 3.07 1.52
C VAL A 108 -9.20 2.50 0.22
N ARG A 109 -9.68 1.26 0.23
CA ARG A 109 -10.29 0.62 -0.95
C ARG A 109 -11.52 1.36 -1.44
N ARG A 110 -12.42 1.73 -0.53
CA ARG A 110 -13.64 2.48 -0.84
C ARG A 110 -13.34 3.79 -1.59
N VAL A 111 -12.25 4.47 -1.27
CA VAL A 111 -11.85 5.73 -1.90
C VAL A 111 -11.11 5.50 -3.22
N HIS A 112 -10.12 4.61 -3.23
CA HIS A 112 -9.14 4.54 -4.33
C HIS A 112 -9.42 3.45 -5.36
N GLU A 113 -10.12 2.38 -5.00
CA GLU A 113 -10.44 1.28 -5.93
C GLU A 113 -11.35 1.73 -7.09
N PRO A 114 -12.42 2.53 -6.87
CA PRO A 114 -13.26 3.02 -7.97
C PRO A 114 -12.45 3.84 -8.99
N LYS A 115 -11.65 4.78 -8.51
CA LYS A 115 -10.80 5.62 -9.37
C LYS A 115 -9.78 4.80 -10.16
N MET A 116 -9.15 3.82 -9.51
CA MET A 116 -8.23 2.90 -10.17
C MET A 116 -8.94 2.07 -11.25
N LYS A 117 -10.15 1.57 -10.98
CA LYS A 117 -10.96 0.84 -11.97
C LYS A 117 -11.36 1.72 -13.14
N ASP A 118 -11.70 2.98 -12.90
CA ASP A 118 -12.05 3.93 -13.97
C ASP A 118 -10.85 4.20 -14.89
N ILE A 119 -9.66 4.43 -14.32
CA ILE A 119 -8.40 4.55 -15.08
C ILE A 119 -8.13 3.25 -15.84
N ALA A 120 -8.20 2.08 -15.18
CA ALA A 120 -7.95 0.80 -15.84
C ALA A 120 -8.95 0.54 -16.98
N ALA A 121 -10.21 0.94 -16.81
CA ALA A 121 -11.26 0.74 -17.80
C ALA A 121 -11.10 1.64 -19.03
N SER A 122 -10.46 2.81 -18.91
CA SER A 122 -10.17 3.68 -20.06
C SER A 122 -9.18 3.02 -21.04
N HIS A 123 -8.28 2.16 -20.54
CA HIS A 123 -7.28 1.45 -21.33
C HIS A 123 -7.70 0.03 -21.71
N LEU A 124 -8.34 -0.69 -20.78
CA LEU A 124 -8.62 -2.13 -20.88
C LEU A 124 -10.11 -2.45 -21.08
N GLY A 125 -10.97 -1.44 -21.19
CA GLY A 125 -12.41 -1.59 -21.34
C GLY A 125 -13.06 -2.30 -20.14
N VAL A 126 -14.00 -3.21 -20.40
CA VAL A 126 -14.74 -3.94 -19.35
C VAL A 126 -13.80 -4.72 -18.42
N LYS A 127 -12.66 -5.21 -18.91
CA LYS A 127 -11.67 -5.92 -18.09
C LYS A 127 -11.07 -5.02 -17.02
N GLY A 128 -10.86 -3.73 -17.30
CA GLY A 128 -10.32 -2.78 -16.32
C GLY A 128 -11.22 -2.61 -15.09
N ARG A 129 -12.54 -2.80 -15.23
CA ARG A 129 -13.50 -2.72 -14.11
C ARG A 129 -13.34 -3.85 -13.09
N LEU A 130 -12.62 -4.91 -13.44
CA LEU A 130 -12.33 -6.04 -12.56
C LEU A 130 -11.01 -5.86 -11.80
N ALA A 131 -10.25 -4.78 -12.05
CA ALA A 131 -9.04 -4.47 -11.30
C ALA A 131 -9.35 -4.29 -9.80
N LYS A 132 -8.50 -4.83 -8.92
CA LYS A 132 -8.69 -4.76 -7.46
C LYS A 132 -7.54 -4.06 -6.78
N LEU A 133 -7.85 -3.33 -5.71
CA LEU A 133 -6.87 -2.67 -4.88
C LEU A 133 -6.41 -3.64 -3.78
N GLU A 134 -5.40 -4.47 -4.08
CA GLU A 134 -4.90 -5.49 -3.14
C GLU A 134 -3.56 -5.07 -2.52
N PRO A 135 -3.38 -5.28 -1.20
CA PRO A 135 -2.09 -5.06 -0.52
C PRO A 135 -1.19 -6.31 -0.56
N ASP A 136 -1.78 -7.50 -0.70
CA ASP A 136 -1.10 -8.79 -0.54
C ASP A 136 0.06 -8.97 -1.51
N GLY A 137 1.25 -9.32 -1.00
CA GLY A 137 2.48 -9.52 -1.81
C GLY A 137 3.23 -8.23 -2.15
N LEU A 138 2.91 -7.15 -1.43
CA LEU A 138 3.69 -5.93 -1.38
C LEU A 138 4.32 -5.79 -0.01
N ASN A 139 5.54 -5.27 0.03
CA ASN A 139 6.10 -4.67 1.22
C ASN A 139 6.05 -3.15 1.09
N ILE A 140 5.85 -2.48 2.21
CA ILE A 140 6.13 -1.05 2.35
C ILE A 140 7.60 -0.92 2.73
N LEU A 141 8.35 -0.17 1.93
CA LEU A 141 9.69 0.31 2.25
C LEU A 141 9.58 1.74 2.77
N GLY A 142 9.93 1.96 4.03
CA GLY A 142 9.95 3.26 4.68
C GLY A 142 11.38 3.77 4.86
N ILE A 143 11.61 5.05 4.59
CA ILE A 143 12.87 5.74 4.91
C ILE A 143 12.54 6.91 5.82
N MET A 144 13.24 6.99 6.95
CA MET A 144 13.15 8.06 7.92
C MET A 144 14.50 8.75 8.02
N THR A 145 14.51 10.07 7.87
CA THR A 145 15.71 10.90 8.01
C THR A 145 15.55 11.87 9.16
N PHE A 146 16.61 12.06 9.93
CA PHE A 146 16.65 12.93 11.11
C PHE A 146 17.71 14.00 10.86
N VAL A 147 17.29 15.26 10.83
CA VAL A 147 18.18 16.40 10.58
C VAL A 147 18.10 17.34 11.77
N GLU A 148 19.23 17.58 12.43
CA GLU A 148 19.29 18.55 13.53
C GLU A 148 18.95 19.96 13.01
N ASN A 149 18.00 20.62 13.66
CA ASN A 149 17.56 21.96 13.29
C ASN A 149 16.97 22.68 14.50
N ALA A 150 17.22 23.99 14.64
CA ALA A 150 16.58 24.87 15.62
C ALA A 150 16.54 24.35 17.09
N GLY A 151 17.58 23.64 17.54
CA GLY A 151 17.64 23.06 18.89
C GLY A 151 16.82 21.78 19.08
N GLY A 152 16.36 21.17 17.99
CA GLY A 152 15.69 19.89 17.95
C GLY A 152 16.02 19.12 16.67
N VAL A 153 15.06 18.37 16.16
CA VAL A 153 15.24 17.51 14.99
C VAL A 153 14.03 17.58 14.06
N ASP A 154 14.30 17.78 12.78
CA ASP A 154 13.33 17.60 11.70
C ASP A 154 13.37 16.14 11.26
N ILE A 155 12.23 15.47 11.39
CA ILE A 155 12.07 14.06 11.01
C ILE A 155 11.24 14.03 9.74
N SER A 156 11.77 13.43 8.67
CA SER A 156 11.06 13.20 7.41
C SER A 156 10.85 11.72 7.17
N ILE A 157 9.66 11.33 6.74
CA ILE A 157 9.26 9.94 6.49
C ILE A 157 8.80 9.82 5.04
N THR A 158 9.42 8.92 4.28
CA THR A 158 8.97 8.56 2.93
C THR A 158 8.61 7.08 2.87
N MET A 159 7.63 6.73 2.04
CA MET A 159 7.17 5.35 1.87
C MET A 159 7.01 4.98 0.39
N ARG A 160 7.40 3.75 0.06
CA ARG A 160 7.27 3.13 -1.27
C ARG A 160 6.76 1.72 -1.13
N LEU A 161 6.14 1.20 -2.19
CA LEU A 161 5.77 -0.20 -2.28
C LEU A 161 6.84 -0.95 -3.08
N GLN A 162 7.17 -2.14 -2.59
CA GLN A 162 8.08 -3.08 -3.23
C GLN A 162 7.34 -4.40 -3.42
N GLU A 163 7.37 -4.95 -4.63
CA GLU A 163 6.84 -6.28 -4.90
C GLU A 163 7.70 -7.36 -4.23
N THR A 164 7.07 -8.27 -3.50
CA THR A 164 7.74 -9.40 -2.84
C THR A 164 7.33 -10.76 -3.36
N LYS A 165 6.21 -10.83 -4.09
CA LYS A 165 5.73 -12.03 -4.76
C LYS A 165 5.28 -11.67 -6.16
N PRO A 166 5.53 -12.55 -7.16
CA PRO A 166 4.93 -12.40 -8.47
C PRO A 166 3.43 -12.14 -8.33
N GLN A 167 2.93 -11.23 -9.16
CA GLN A 167 1.51 -10.90 -9.24
C GLN A 167 0.64 -12.17 -9.34
N PRO A 168 -0.46 -12.28 -8.57
CA PRO A 168 -1.38 -13.40 -8.71
C PRO A 168 -2.04 -13.40 -10.10
N PRO A 169 -2.30 -14.57 -10.71
CA PRO A 169 -2.88 -14.66 -12.06
C PRO A 169 -4.23 -13.94 -12.24
N GLU A 170 -4.95 -13.74 -11.13
CA GLU A 170 -6.27 -13.10 -11.10
C GLU A 170 -6.22 -11.57 -11.11
N SER A 171 -5.06 -10.95 -10.84
CA SER A 171 -4.94 -9.49 -10.87
C SER A 171 -4.76 -8.99 -12.30
N ILE A 172 -5.57 -8.02 -12.71
CA ILE A 172 -5.52 -7.46 -14.08
C ILE A 172 -4.47 -6.36 -14.23
N LEU A 173 -4.07 -5.72 -13.14
CA LEU A 173 -3.00 -4.73 -13.12
C LEU A 173 -1.83 -5.26 -12.30
N PRO A 174 -0.59 -5.10 -12.79
CA PRO A 174 0.58 -5.36 -11.96
C PRO A 174 0.68 -4.40 -10.80
N ARG A 175 1.56 -4.81 -9.90
CA ARG A 175 1.80 -4.16 -8.62
C ARG A 175 2.38 -2.76 -8.84
N ARG A 176 2.06 -1.87 -7.90
CA ARG A 176 2.32 -0.43 -7.99
C ARG A 176 3.50 -0.06 -7.12
N GLU A 177 4.17 1.03 -7.47
CA GLU A 177 5.30 1.57 -6.72
C GLU A 177 4.86 2.54 -5.60
N TYR A 178 3.70 3.19 -5.78
CA TYR A 178 3.20 4.21 -4.86
C TYR A 178 1.99 3.70 -4.06
N PRO A 179 2.00 3.83 -2.72
CA PRO A 179 0.85 3.51 -1.90
C PRO A 179 -0.33 4.46 -2.18
N PRO A 180 -1.59 4.02 -1.96
CA PRO A 180 -2.75 4.89 -2.04
C PRO A 180 -2.60 6.11 -1.10
N PRO A 181 -2.90 7.34 -1.55
CA PRO A 181 -2.71 8.55 -0.73
C PRO A 181 -3.40 8.50 0.64
N THR A 182 -4.60 7.94 0.74
CA THR A 182 -5.31 7.79 2.02
C THR A 182 -4.58 6.84 2.97
N ALA A 183 -4.00 5.75 2.44
CA ALA A 183 -3.24 4.81 3.27
C ALA A 183 -1.99 5.47 3.87
N VAL A 184 -1.30 6.28 3.07
CA VAL A 184 -0.13 7.05 3.51
C VAL A 184 -0.50 8.02 4.62
N LYS A 185 -1.61 8.75 4.44
CA LYS A 185 -2.10 9.71 5.42
C LYS A 185 -2.40 9.02 6.76
N ILE A 186 -3.16 7.92 6.75
CA ILE A 186 -3.46 7.13 7.95
C ILE A 186 -2.16 6.62 8.60
N GLY A 187 -1.24 6.08 7.80
CA GLY A 187 0.05 5.58 8.28
C GLY A 187 0.89 6.67 8.97
N TYR A 188 1.00 7.86 8.37
CA TYR A 188 1.70 9.00 8.97
C TYR A 188 1.02 9.47 10.25
N GLU A 189 -0.30 9.60 10.27
CA GLU A 189 -1.03 10.00 11.48
C GLU A 189 -0.76 9.05 12.65
N LYS A 190 -0.77 7.73 12.39
CA LYS A 190 -0.46 6.70 13.40
C LYS A 190 0.98 6.82 13.89
N ILE A 191 1.95 6.86 12.98
CA ILE A 191 3.38 6.96 13.32
C ILE A 191 3.64 8.22 14.15
N TRP A 192 3.16 9.38 13.70
CA TRP A 192 3.38 10.63 14.40
C TRP A 192 2.71 10.70 15.76
N LYS A 193 1.50 10.14 15.88
CA LYS A 193 0.81 10.04 17.17
C LYS A 193 1.62 9.21 18.15
N ALA A 194 2.00 7.99 17.76
CA ALA A 194 2.78 7.10 18.62
C ALA A 194 4.17 7.67 18.95
N PHE A 195 4.79 8.37 18.00
CA PHE A 195 6.05 9.07 18.25
C PHE A 195 5.90 10.18 19.27
N ALA A 196 4.89 11.05 19.15
CA ALA A 196 4.66 12.12 20.11
C ALA A 196 4.36 11.58 21.52
N GLU A 197 3.60 10.48 21.62
CA GLU A 197 3.30 9.79 22.88
C GLU A 197 4.55 9.19 23.54
N LEU A 198 5.53 8.73 22.74
CA LEU A 198 6.75 8.10 23.25
C LEU A 198 7.90 9.08 23.49
N ALA A 199 8.16 9.99 22.55
CA ALA A 199 9.36 10.84 22.55
C ALA A 199 9.27 12.02 23.54
N LEU A 200 8.09 12.66 23.67
CA LEU A 200 7.93 13.83 24.53
C LEU A 200 8.08 13.53 26.03
N PRO A 201 7.64 12.37 26.55
CA PRO A 201 7.96 12.00 27.93
C PRO A 201 9.45 11.74 28.14
N LEU A 202 10.12 11.12 27.16
CA LEU A 202 11.54 10.76 27.29
C LEU A 202 12.45 12.00 27.32
N SER A 203 12.10 13.06 26.59
CA SER A 203 12.89 14.30 26.62
C SER A 203 12.82 15.01 27.97
N LYS A 204 11.68 14.94 28.67
CA LYS A 204 11.54 15.49 30.02
C LYS A 204 12.38 14.73 31.05
N VAL A 205 12.50 13.41 30.91
CA VAL A 205 13.34 12.59 31.80
C VAL A 205 14.82 12.85 31.55
N ALA A 206 15.23 12.97 30.29
CA ALA A 206 16.62 13.25 29.94
C ALA A 206 17.10 14.64 30.42
N ALA A 207 16.17 15.59 30.57
CA ALA A 207 16.46 16.94 31.07
C ALA A 207 16.45 17.08 32.60
N ALA A 208 16.15 16.02 33.36
CA ALA A 208 16.22 16.04 34.81
C ALA A 208 17.70 15.99 35.27
N PRO A 209 18.14 16.91 36.16
CA PRO A 209 19.52 17.03 36.59
C PRO A 209 20.02 15.85 37.43
#